data_AF-A0A366M497-F1
#
_entry.id   AF-A0A366M497-F1
#
_cell.length_a   1.000
_cell.length_b   1.000
_cell.length_c   1.000
_cell.angle_alpha   90.00
_cell.angle_beta   90.00
_cell.angle_gamma   90.00
#
_symmetry.space_group_name_H-M   'P 1'
#
loop_
_entity.id
_entity.type
_entity.pdbx_description
1 polymer ?
#
loop_
_entity_poly.entity_id
_entity_poly.type
_entity_poly.pdbx_seq_one_letter_code
_entity_poly.pdbx_strand_id
1 'polypeptide(L)'
;MAPCPEDQGHLTRTVISERYYLADALFLVVLEGEVNMLDRVAAAVRSPHWPLSFGRKAYVPARPLLEPGEGPEAQPAEEILKRHRWLGEGPQPTEPLRTVVECSPGMAGAEVRYDQPVSFSANDRRFAARAVRIGEVVLTSEGARQCS
;
A
#
# COMPACT_ATOMS: atom_id res chain seq x y z
N MET A 1 -39.61 7.71 53.83
CA MET A 1 -39.80 7.19 52.46
C MET A 1 -38.46 7.41 51.76
N ALA A 2 -37.59 6.39 51.79
CA ALA A 2 -36.26 6.49 51.17
C ALA A 2 -36.43 6.40 49.65
N PRO A 3 -35.72 7.21 48.84
CA PRO A 3 -35.72 7.04 47.40
C PRO A 3 -35.01 5.73 47.03
N CYS A 4 -35.62 4.99 46.10
CA CYS A 4 -35.02 3.82 45.45
C CYS A 4 -33.88 4.29 44.53
N PRO A 5 -32.75 3.57 44.43
CA PRO A 5 -31.73 3.86 43.43
C PRO A 5 -32.19 3.29 42.09
N GLU A 6 -32.27 4.13 41.05
CA GLU A 6 -32.48 3.67 39.69
C GLU A 6 -31.20 3.85 38.88
N ASP A 7 -30.69 2.70 38.46
CA ASP A 7 -29.62 2.43 37.52
C ASP A 7 -29.88 3.14 36.19
N GLN A 8 -29.30 4.32 35.99
CA GLN A 8 -29.37 5.00 34.70
C GLN A 8 -28.29 4.41 33.79
N GLY A 9 -28.70 3.39 33.03
CA GLY A 9 -28.00 2.90 31.85
C GLY A 9 -27.75 4.05 30.87
N HIS A 10 -26.63 4.75 31.04
CA HIS A 10 -26.21 5.82 30.16
C HIS A 10 -25.71 5.19 28.85
N LEU A 11 -26.62 5.02 27.90
CA LEU A 11 -26.31 4.77 26.49
C LEU A 11 -25.24 5.80 26.09
N THR A 12 -24.02 5.31 25.86
CA THR A 12 -22.86 6.14 25.57
C THR A 12 -23.17 7.11 24.43
N ARG A 13 -23.16 8.40 24.78
CA ARG A 13 -23.22 9.58 23.90
C ARG A 13 -22.42 9.35 22.61
N THR A 14 -22.96 9.78 21.47
CA THR A 14 -22.30 9.69 20.15
C THR A 14 -20.85 10.17 20.22
N VAL A 15 -19.92 9.32 19.80
CA VAL A 15 -18.50 9.66 19.70
C VAL A 15 -18.19 10.03 18.25
N ILE A 16 -17.72 11.26 18.04
CA ILE A 16 -17.29 11.74 16.73
C ILE A 16 -15.82 11.36 16.53
N SER A 17 -15.49 10.80 15.38
CA SER A 17 -14.10 10.58 14.96
C SER A 17 -13.86 11.20 13.59
N GLU A 18 -12.84 12.04 13.46
CA GLU A 18 -12.40 12.58 12.19
C GLU A 18 -11.43 11.62 11.51
N ARG A 19 -11.61 11.41 10.20
CA ARG A 19 -10.85 10.41 9.45
C ARG A 19 -10.47 10.95 8.08
N TYR A 20 -9.21 11.31 7.93
CA TYR A 20 -8.66 11.72 6.64
C TYR A 20 -8.51 10.53 5.69
N TYR A 21 -8.57 10.82 4.40
CA TYR A 21 -8.34 9.89 3.28
C TYR A 21 -7.69 10.64 2.12
N LEU A 22 -6.99 9.90 1.26
CA LEU A 22 -6.46 10.41 0.01
C LEU A 22 -7.46 10.05 -1.10
N ALA A 23 -7.79 11.01 -1.96
CA ALA A 23 -8.66 10.84 -3.12
C ALA A 23 -7.87 11.02 -4.41
N ASP A 24 -8.38 10.43 -5.50
CA ASP A 24 -7.81 10.55 -6.85
C ASP A 24 -6.31 10.25 -6.94
N ALA A 25 -5.86 9.24 -6.17
CA ALA A 25 -4.47 8.81 -6.11
C ALA A 25 -4.29 7.41 -6.68
N LEU A 26 -3.19 7.25 -7.41
CA LEU A 26 -2.79 6.01 -8.06
C LEU A 26 -1.34 5.71 -7.68
N PHE A 27 -1.08 4.44 -7.33
CA PHE A 27 0.25 3.98 -6.93
C PHE A 27 0.63 2.74 -7.73
N LEU A 28 1.90 2.68 -8.13
CA LEU A 28 2.56 1.46 -8.56
C LEU A 28 3.44 0.97 -7.40
N VAL A 29 3.32 -0.31 -7.05
CA VAL A 29 4.14 -0.95 -6.02
C VAL A 29 4.87 -2.13 -6.65
N VAL A 30 6.18 -2.15 -6.50
CA VAL A 30 7.02 -3.27 -6.93
C VAL A 30 7.64 -3.90 -5.69
N LEU A 31 7.54 -5.22 -5.58
CA LEU A 31 8.13 -5.99 -4.49
C LEU A 31 9.36 -6.72 -5.02
N GLU A 32 10.48 -6.58 -4.30
CA GLU A 32 11.72 -7.30 -4.60
C GLU A 32 12.01 -8.30 -3.48
N GLY A 33 12.43 -9.51 -3.84
CA GLY A 33 12.72 -10.56 -2.87
C GLY A 33 12.91 -11.93 -3.50
N GLU A 34 12.89 -12.97 -2.67
CA GLU A 34 13.01 -14.35 -3.12
C GLU A 34 11.83 -14.75 -4.01
N VAL A 35 12.12 -15.33 -5.19
CA VAL A 35 11.11 -15.73 -6.18
C VAL A 35 9.98 -16.58 -5.58
N ASN A 36 10.31 -17.57 -4.74
CA ASN A 36 9.31 -18.44 -4.11
C ASN A 36 8.35 -17.66 -3.20
N MET A 37 8.83 -16.62 -2.53
CA MET A 37 7.99 -15.76 -1.71
C MET A 37 7.11 -14.86 -2.57
N LEU A 38 7.67 -14.27 -3.62
CA LEU A 38 6.93 -13.42 -4.56
C LEU A 38 5.83 -14.21 -5.28
N ASP A 39 6.09 -15.45 -5.69
CA ASP A 39 5.08 -16.33 -6.29
C ASP A 39 3.91 -16.61 -5.34
N ARG A 40 4.21 -16.90 -4.06
CA ARG A 40 3.17 -17.10 -3.04
C ARG A 40 2.33 -15.84 -2.85
N VAL A 41 2.96 -14.67 -2.82
CA VAL A 41 2.26 -13.39 -2.70
C VAL A 41 1.39 -13.15 -3.93
N ALA A 42 1.92 -13.35 -5.14
CA ALA A 42 1.17 -13.17 -6.38
C ALA A 42 -0.06 -14.09 -6.45
N ALA A 43 0.09 -15.36 -6.07
CA ALA A 43 -1.04 -16.30 -5.99
C ALA A 43 -2.10 -15.85 -4.96
N ALA A 44 -1.67 -15.39 -3.78
CA ALA A 44 -2.58 -14.91 -2.74
C ALA A 44 -3.31 -13.61 -3.12
N VAL A 45 -2.67 -12.73 -3.89
CA VAL A 45 -3.33 -11.52 -4.42
C VAL A 45 -4.34 -11.86 -5.50
N ARG A 46 -4.05 -12.83 -6.38
CA ARG A 46 -4.97 -13.28 -7.44
C ARG A 46 -6.19 -14.02 -6.89
N SER A 47 -6.02 -14.80 -5.82
CA SER A 47 -7.09 -15.58 -5.19
C SER A 47 -7.10 -15.35 -3.67
N PRO A 48 -7.52 -14.17 -3.20
CA PRO A 48 -7.42 -13.81 -1.80
C PRO A 48 -8.47 -14.52 -0.95
N HIS A 49 -8.07 -14.99 0.23
CA HIS A 49 -9.00 -15.60 1.19
C HIS A 49 -9.96 -14.57 1.82
N TRP A 50 -9.51 -13.32 1.98
CA TRP A 50 -10.31 -12.19 2.45
C TRP A 50 -10.37 -11.08 1.41
N PRO A 51 -11.46 -10.28 1.34
CA PRO A 51 -11.53 -9.13 0.45
C PRO A 51 -10.36 -8.16 0.67
N LEU A 52 -9.73 -7.72 -0.42
CA LEU A 52 -8.64 -6.75 -0.39
C LEU A 52 -9.20 -5.32 -0.24
N SER A 53 -8.47 -4.47 0.48
CA SER A 53 -8.84 -3.06 0.68
C SER A 53 -7.60 -2.18 0.89
N PHE A 54 -7.69 -0.90 0.52
CA PHE A 54 -6.63 0.08 0.72
C PHE A 54 -6.76 0.76 2.09
N GLY A 55 -6.13 0.16 3.09
CA GLY A 55 -6.02 0.67 4.46
C GLY A 55 -7.28 0.48 5.30
N ARG A 56 -8.45 0.94 4.86
CA ARG A 56 -9.75 0.68 5.54
C ARG A 56 -10.67 -0.14 4.65
N LYS A 57 -11.51 -0.99 5.25
CA LYS A 57 -12.45 -1.88 4.56
C LYS A 57 -13.41 -1.17 3.59
N ALA A 58 -13.66 0.13 3.78
CA ALA A 58 -14.52 0.91 2.90
C ALA A 58 -13.86 1.28 1.55
N TYR A 59 -12.54 1.13 1.41
CA TYR A 59 -11.81 1.48 0.20
C TYR A 59 -11.39 0.21 -0.55
N VAL A 60 -12.28 -0.30 -1.39
CA VAL A 60 -12.01 -1.47 -2.22
C VAL A 60 -11.19 -1.07 -3.46
N PRO A 61 -10.31 -1.95 -3.97
CA PRO A 61 -9.58 -1.69 -5.21
C PRO A 61 -10.54 -1.47 -6.39
N ALA A 62 -10.31 -0.42 -7.18
CA ALA A 62 -11.11 -0.12 -8.37
C ALA A 62 -10.72 -0.97 -9.59
N ARG A 63 -9.56 -1.63 -9.54
CA ARG A 63 -9.00 -2.52 -10.58
C ARG A 63 -8.27 -3.70 -9.91
N PRO A 64 -8.04 -4.81 -10.62
CA PRO A 64 -7.15 -5.87 -10.14
C PRO A 64 -5.79 -5.32 -9.70
N LEU A 65 -5.23 -5.85 -8.60
CA LEU A 65 -3.91 -5.46 -8.11
C LEU A 65 -2.77 -6.06 -8.93
N LEU A 66 -3.05 -7.16 -9.63
CA LEU A 66 -2.16 -7.82 -10.59
C LEU A 66 -2.98 -8.11 -11.83
N GLU A 67 -2.48 -7.68 -12.99
CA GLU A 67 -3.11 -7.97 -14.27
C GLU A 67 -2.95 -9.47 -14.62
N PRO A 68 -3.87 -10.04 -15.41
CA PRO A 68 -3.73 -11.40 -15.90
C PRO A 68 -2.39 -11.61 -16.62
N GLY A 69 -1.58 -12.53 -16.11
CA GLY A 69 -0.26 -12.86 -16.69
C GLY A 69 0.92 -12.19 -16.00
N GLU A 70 0.71 -11.17 -15.14
CA GLU A 70 1.79 -10.53 -14.38
C GLU A 70 2.29 -11.42 -13.23
N GLY A 71 3.59 -11.50 -13.04
CA GLY A 71 4.21 -12.30 -11.99
C GLY A 71 5.61 -11.82 -11.67
N PRO A 72 6.36 -12.54 -10.83
CA PRO A 72 7.73 -12.19 -10.52
C PRO A 72 8.60 -12.18 -11.79
N GLU A 73 9.40 -11.13 -11.95
CA GLU A 73 10.37 -10.98 -13.04
C GLU A 73 11.79 -11.07 -12.49
N ALA A 74 12.73 -11.57 -13.30
CA ALA A 74 14.14 -11.75 -12.91
C ALA A 74 14.95 -10.44 -13.04
N GLN A 75 14.34 -9.31 -12.70
CA GLN A 75 14.85 -7.96 -12.90
C GLN A 75 14.76 -7.18 -11.59
N PRO A 76 15.72 -6.27 -11.29
CA PRO A 76 15.64 -5.42 -10.11
C PRO A 76 14.38 -4.55 -10.12
N ALA A 77 13.81 -4.25 -8.95
CA ALA A 77 12.58 -3.47 -8.86
C ALA A 77 12.71 -2.08 -9.48
N GLU A 78 13.90 -1.47 -9.42
CA GLU A 78 14.18 -0.19 -10.06
C GLU A 78 13.99 -0.25 -11.58
N GLU A 79 14.42 -1.34 -12.23
CA GLU A 79 14.30 -1.50 -13.68
C GLU A 79 12.85 -1.81 -14.09
N ILE A 80 12.14 -2.60 -13.28
CA ILE A 80 10.70 -2.83 -13.46
C ILE A 80 9.93 -1.51 -13.36
N LEU A 81 10.21 -0.69 -12.33
CA LEU A 81 9.58 0.62 -12.15
C LEU A 81 9.77 1.53 -13.37
N LYS A 82 10.98 1.59 -13.94
CA LYS A 82 11.28 2.42 -15.13
C LYS A 82 10.56 1.93 -16.39
N ARG A 83 10.37 0.62 -16.54
CA ARG A 83 9.78 0.01 -17.77
C ARG A 83 8.27 -0.16 -17.68
N HIS A 84 7.72 -0.06 -16.48
CA HIS A 84 6.30 -0.23 -16.26
C HIS A 84 5.48 0.80 -17.06
N ARG A 85 4.37 0.34 -17.62
CA ARG A 85 3.42 1.19 -18.35
C ARG A 85 2.85 2.28 -17.44
N TRP A 86 2.65 3.49 -17.95
CA TRP A 86 1.87 4.52 -17.27
C TRP A 86 0.45 4.01 -16.94
N LEU A 87 0.08 4.07 -15.65
CA LEU A 87 -1.20 3.58 -15.16
C LEU A 87 -2.28 4.67 -15.06
N GLY A 88 -1.89 5.94 -15.09
CA GLY A 88 -2.81 7.06 -14.95
C GLY A 88 -3.61 7.35 -16.22
N GLU A 89 -4.52 8.30 -16.10
CA GLU A 89 -5.29 8.79 -17.24
C GLU A 89 -4.47 9.79 -18.06
N GLY A 90 -4.66 9.80 -19.38
CA GLY A 90 -3.99 10.72 -20.29
C GLY A 90 -2.55 10.33 -20.66
N PRO A 91 -1.77 11.28 -21.21
CA PRO A 91 -0.41 11.01 -21.66
C PRO A 91 0.51 10.71 -20.47
N GLN A 92 1.51 9.85 -20.70
CA GLN A 92 2.56 9.60 -19.73
C GLN A 92 3.30 10.93 -19.41
N PRO A 93 3.49 11.26 -18.12
CA PRO A 93 4.21 12.46 -17.72
C PRO A 93 5.67 12.41 -18.19
N THR A 94 6.22 13.57 -18.51
CA THR A 94 7.65 13.73 -18.84
C THR A 94 8.46 14.08 -17.60
N GLU A 95 7.81 14.61 -16.57
CA GLU A 95 8.38 14.86 -15.26
C GLU A 95 8.67 13.55 -14.50
N PRO A 96 9.72 13.54 -13.65
CA PRO A 96 9.99 12.41 -12.78
C PRO A 96 8.84 12.18 -11.79
N LEU A 97 8.51 10.91 -11.58
CA LEU A 97 7.53 10.47 -10.59
C LEU A 97 8.24 10.19 -9.26
N ARG A 98 7.66 10.66 -8.16
CA ARG A 98 8.21 10.42 -6.82
C ARG A 98 8.19 8.92 -6.47
N THR A 99 9.31 8.42 -5.93
CA THR A 99 9.45 7.07 -5.39
C THR A 99 9.68 7.09 -3.89
N VAL A 100 9.24 6.01 -3.23
CA VAL A 100 9.52 5.74 -1.82
C VAL A 100 10.05 4.31 -1.75
N VAL A 101 11.35 4.16 -1.55
CA VAL A 101 12.03 2.87 -1.62
C VAL A 101 12.56 2.49 -0.25
N GLU A 102 12.31 1.26 0.18
CA GLU A 102 12.89 0.75 1.43
C GLU A 102 14.42 0.72 1.35
N CYS A 103 15.10 1.13 2.41
CA CYS A 103 16.56 1.23 2.42
C CYS A 103 17.15 0.89 3.79
N SER A 104 18.47 0.75 3.85
CA SER A 104 19.18 0.58 5.11
C SER A 104 19.19 1.89 5.93
N PRO A 105 19.02 1.86 7.26
CA PRO A 105 18.96 3.07 8.09
C PRO A 105 20.21 3.98 8.03
N GLY A 106 21.38 3.42 7.71
CA GLY A 106 22.63 4.17 7.57
C GLY A 106 22.85 4.78 6.19
N MET A 107 21.94 4.59 5.24
CA MET A 107 22.08 5.13 3.89
C MET A 107 21.83 6.64 3.89
N ALA A 108 22.64 7.39 3.13
CA ALA A 108 22.44 8.82 2.96
C ALA A 108 21.04 9.10 2.38
N GLY A 109 20.32 10.04 3.00
CA GLY A 109 18.94 10.37 2.63
C GLY A 109 17.87 9.39 3.13
N ALA A 110 18.22 8.48 4.05
CA ALA A 110 17.24 7.63 4.72
C ALA A 110 16.35 8.43 5.68
N GLU A 111 15.04 8.24 5.55
CA GLU A 111 13.99 8.74 6.45
C GLU A 111 13.41 7.59 7.27
N VAL A 112 13.29 7.79 8.59
CA VAL A 112 12.71 6.79 9.49
C VAL A 112 11.18 6.88 9.50
N ARG A 113 10.52 5.72 9.39
CA ARG A 113 9.05 5.56 9.48
C ARG A 113 8.72 4.48 10.51
N TYR A 114 7.66 4.67 11.30
CA TYR A 114 7.21 3.73 12.33
C TYR A 114 6.00 2.90 11.85
N ASP A 115 6.14 2.28 10.69
CA ASP A 115 5.09 1.55 9.98
C ASP A 115 5.44 0.09 9.67
N GLN A 116 6.59 -0.42 10.14
CA GLN A 116 6.95 -1.83 9.99
C GLN A 116 6.08 -2.68 10.91
N PRO A 117 5.19 -3.55 10.40
CA PRO A 117 4.29 -4.31 11.25
C PRO A 117 5.06 -5.38 12.05
N VAL A 118 4.89 -5.36 13.38
CA VAL A 118 5.40 -6.41 14.28
C VAL A 118 4.27 -7.33 14.70
N SER A 119 3.07 -6.78 14.92
CA SER A 119 1.87 -7.54 15.26
C SER A 119 0.60 -6.84 14.78
N PHE A 120 -0.31 -7.63 14.20
CA PHE A 120 -1.64 -7.19 13.78
C PHE A 120 -2.75 -7.54 14.79
N SER A 121 -2.41 -8.20 15.90
CA SER A 121 -3.39 -8.62 16.92
C SER A 121 -4.09 -7.41 17.53
N ALA A 122 -5.41 -7.48 17.69
CA ALA A 122 -6.21 -6.34 18.17
C ALA A 122 -5.75 -5.81 19.54
N ASN A 123 -5.33 -6.69 20.44
CA ASN A 123 -4.89 -6.35 21.80
C ASN A 123 -3.37 -6.09 21.90
N ASP A 124 -2.61 -6.28 20.83
CA ASP A 124 -1.15 -6.12 20.81
C ASP A 124 -0.69 -5.58 19.45
N ARG A 125 -1.36 -4.54 18.95
CA ARG A 125 -1.04 -3.95 17.65
C ARG A 125 0.23 -3.12 17.78
N ARG A 126 1.32 -3.54 17.12
CA ARG A 126 2.66 -2.94 17.28
C ARG A 126 3.36 -2.73 15.94
N PHE A 127 4.13 -1.65 15.88
CA PHE A 127 4.93 -1.26 14.73
C PHE A 127 6.36 -0.92 15.18
N ALA A 128 7.33 -1.23 14.33
CA ALA A 128 8.74 -0.90 14.49
C ALA A 128 9.17 0.17 13.48
N ALA A 129 10.38 0.69 13.69
CA ALA A 129 11.00 1.58 12.74
C ALA A 129 11.48 0.80 11.50
N ARG A 130 11.29 1.40 10.32
CA ARG A 130 12.01 1.08 9.08
C ARG A 130 12.53 2.36 8.44
N ALA A 131 13.50 2.21 7.54
CA ALA A 131 14.05 3.32 6.79
C ALA A 131 13.59 3.26 5.33
N VAL A 132 13.23 4.42 4.79
CA VAL A 132 12.90 4.60 3.39
C VAL A 132 13.70 5.75 2.81
N ARG A 133 13.96 5.74 1.51
CA ARG A 133 14.54 6.86 0.79
C ARG A 133 13.53 7.40 -0.20
N ILE A 134 13.38 8.73 -0.21
CA ILE A 134 12.60 9.43 -1.21
C ILE A 134 13.50 9.68 -2.41
N GLY A 135 12.98 9.36 -3.60
CA GLY A 135 13.67 9.61 -4.86
C GLY A 135 12.65 9.90 -5.95
N GLU A 136 13.11 9.77 -7.18
CA GLU A 136 12.29 9.97 -8.37
C GLU A 136 12.64 8.94 -9.43
N VAL A 137 11.70 8.62 -10.31
CA VAL A 137 11.89 7.73 -11.45
C VAL A 137 11.25 8.35 -12.69
N VAL A 138 11.94 8.25 -13.82
CA VAL A 138 11.38 8.61 -15.13
C VAL A 138 10.96 7.31 -15.81
N LEU A 139 9.70 7.24 -16.23
CA LEU A 139 9.21 6.10 -16.99
C LEU A 139 9.79 6.12 -18.41
N THR A 140 10.25 4.97 -18.87
CA THR A 140 10.72 4.76 -20.23
C THR A 140 9.55 4.54 -21.17
N SER A 141 9.64 5.02 -22.40
CA SER A 141 8.58 4.88 -23.42
C SER A 141 8.37 3.43 -23.90
N GLU A 142 9.19 2.48 -23.45
CA GLU A 142 9.14 1.07 -23.86
C GLU A 142 7.94 0.29 -23.26
N GLY A 143 7.30 0.81 -22.20
CA GLY A 143 6.10 0.23 -21.58
C GLY A 143 4.80 0.41 -22.38
N ALA A 144 4.85 1.10 -23.53
CA ALA A 144 3.69 1.43 -24.37
C ALA A 144 3.32 0.33 -25.38
N ARG A 145 3.41 -0.96 -25.03
CA ARG A 145 2.90 -2.01 -25.93
C ARG A 145 1.37 -2.01 -25.92
N GLN A 146 0.85 -1.87 -27.12
CA GLN A 146 -0.53 -1.53 -27.48
C GLN A 146 -1.58 -2.47 -26.86
N CYS A 147 -2.60 -1.89 -26.23
CA CYS A 147 -3.92 -2.53 -26.18
C CYS A 147 -4.53 -2.38 -27.58
N SER A 148 -4.71 -3.51 -28.28
CA SER A 148 -5.69 -3.66 -29.37
C SER A 148 -7.09 -3.81 -28.80
#